data_AF-E1R3J6-F1
#
_entry.id   AF-E1R3J6-F1
#
_cell.length_a   1.000
_cell.length_b   1.000
_cell.length_c   1.000
_cell.angle_alpha   90.00
_cell.angle_beta   90.00
_cell.angle_gamma   90.00
#
_symmetry.space_group_name_H-M   'P 1'
#
loop_
_entity.id
_entity.type
_entity.pdbx_description
1 polymer ?
#
loop_
_entity_poly.entity_id
_entity_poly.type
_entity_poly.pdbx_seq_one_letter_code
_entity_poly.pdbx_strand_id
1 'polypeptide(L)'
;MTKAKGKPVRRQKAVDAADRWFSLYIRQRDGNRSVTSNCTQNLTCSHLFSRRFYATRWDEMNAYCQSAAENEEHDRDPGKLICYFITLHGEDAYKALYLKSRSGVKITTEEIRTIAQYYRKKYEAITQQNHDFFGVL
;
A
#
# COMPACT_ATOMS: atom_id res chain seq x y z
N MET A 1 -20.62 33.83 3.33
CA MET A 1 -19.78 32.76 2.76
C MET A 1 -18.78 32.30 3.82
N THR A 2 -19.03 31.20 4.51
CA THR A 2 -18.12 30.66 5.54
C THR A 2 -16.96 29.92 4.86
N LYS A 3 -15.72 30.41 5.06
CA LYS A 3 -14.50 29.73 4.62
C LYS A 3 -14.43 28.34 5.25
N ALA A 4 -14.13 27.32 4.45
CA ALA A 4 -13.94 25.95 4.92
C ALA A 4 -12.77 25.87 5.93
N LYS A 5 -13.00 25.22 7.07
CA LYS A 5 -11.97 24.98 8.10
C LYS A 5 -10.88 24.07 7.51
N GLY A 6 -9.65 24.56 7.38
CA GLY A 6 -8.51 23.76 6.92
C GLY A 6 -8.31 22.51 7.78
N LYS A 7 -8.02 21.36 7.16
CA LYS A 7 -7.71 20.12 7.88
C LYS A 7 -6.57 20.37 8.88
N PRO A 8 -6.66 19.87 10.12
CA PRO A 8 -5.60 20.06 11.09
C PRO A 8 -4.30 19.40 10.58
N VAL A 9 -3.25 20.20 10.43
CA VAL A 9 -1.89 19.83 9.99
C VAL A 9 -1.37 18.55 10.68
N ARG A 10 -1.86 18.26 11.89
CA ARG A 10 -1.51 17.07 12.69
C ARG A 10 -1.98 15.74 12.08
N ARG A 11 -3.14 15.68 11.41
CA ARG A 11 -3.65 14.42 10.82
C ARG A 11 -2.91 14.06 9.54
N GLN A 12 -2.65 15.04 8.68
CA GLN A 12 -1.95 14.80 7.41
C GLN A 12 -0.56 14.20 7.66
N LYS A 13 0.18 14.74 8.65
CA LYS A 13 1.48 14.17 9.05
C LYS A 13 1.40 12.68 9.45
N ALA A 14 0.33 12.28 10.13
CA ALA A 14 0.15 10.86 10.49
C ALA A 14 -0.13 10.01 9.23
N VAL A 15 -0.96 10.51 8.31
CA VAL A 15 -1.25 9.85 7.03
C VAL A 15 0.03 9.70 6.20
N ASP A 16 0.83 10.76 6.09
CA ASP A 16 2.08 10.75 5.32
C ASP A 16 3.09 9.74 5.90
N ALA A 17 3.17 9.65 7.24
CA ALA A 17 4.00 8.65 7.91
C ALA A 17 3.51 7.22 7.65
N ALA A 18 2.20 6.98 7.74
CA ALA A 18 1.62 5.68 7.46
C ALA A 18 1.83 5.26 5.99
N ASP A 19 1.57 6.16 5.05
CA ASP A 19 1.79 5.94 3.62
C ASP A 19 3.26 5.64 3.31
N ARG A 20 4.20 6.38 3.92
CA ARG A 20 5.64 6.17 3.72
C ARG A 20 6.04 4.76 4.16
N TRP A 21 5.73 4.37 5.39
CA TRP A 21 6.18 3.09 5.93
C TRP A 21 5.47 1.91 5.28
N PHE A 22 4.17 2.04 5.01
CA PHE A 22 3.43 1.05 4.25
C PHE A 22 4.03 0.85 2.85
N SER A 23 4.30 1.94 2.12
CA SER A 23 4.91 1.88 0.79
C SER A 23 6.30 1.23 0.79
N LEU A 24 7.15 1.57 1.77
CA LEU A 24 8.46 0.93 1.93
C LEU A 24 8.33 -0.56 2.20
N TYR A 25 7.43 -0.95 3.12
CA TYR A 25 7.17 -2.35 3.42
C TYR A 25 6.69 -3.14 2.20
N ILE A 26 5.69 -2.64 1.46
CA ILE A 26 5.14 -3.33 0.27
C ILE A 26 6.21 -3.55 -0.80
N ARG A 27 7.02 -2.53 -1.09
CA ARG A 27 8.12 -2.65 -2.06
C ARG A 27 9.13 -3.71 -1.63
N GLN A 28 9.51 -3.72 -0.35
CA GLN A 28 10.46 -4.70 0.18
C GLN A 28 9.87 -6.13 0.22
N ARG A 29 8.60 -6.28 0.61
CA ARG A 29 7.86 -7.55 0.61
C ARG A 29 7.84 -8.18 -0.78
N ASP A 30 7.65 -7.36 -1.80
CA ASP A 30 7.59 -7.79 -3.20
C ASP A 30 8.99 -7.82 -3.86
N GLY A 31 10.06 -7.88 -3.05
CA GLY A 31 11.43 -8.06 -3.53
C GLY A 31 12.02 -6.86 -4.27
N ASN A 32 11.52 -5.64 -4.01
CA ASN A 32 11.84 -4.42 -4.75
C ASN A 32 11.75 -4.63 -6.27
N ARG A 33 10.62 -5.18 -6.70
CA ARG A 33 10.35 -5.49 -8.08
C ARG A 33 8.87 -5.35 -8.38
N SER A 34 8.54 -4.86 -9.58
CA SER A 34 7.16 -4.82 -10.06
C SER A 34 6.60 -6.23 -10.18
N VAL A 35 5.44 -6.46 -9.57
CA VAL A 35 4.77 -7.76 -9.60
C VAL A 35 4.18 -8.08 -10.98
N THR A 36 3.99 -7.07 -11.85
CA THR A 36 3.38 -7.24 -13.18
C THR A 36 4.38 -7.32 -14.32
N SER A 37 5.56 -6.71 -14.20
CA SER A 37 6.56 -6.66 -15.29
C SER A 37 7.97 -7.09 -14.88
N ASN A 38 8.22 -7.38 -13.60
CA ASN A 38 9.55 -7.59 -13.06
C ASN A 38 10.49 -6.36 -13.13
N CYS A 39 10.00 -5.17 -13.48
CA CYS A 39 10.79 -3.93 -13.45
C CYS A 39 11.35 -3.65 -12.04
N THR A 40 12.58 -3.15 -11.94
CA THR A 40 13.24 -2.80 -10.67
C THR A 40 13.52 -1.30 -10.52
N GLN A 41 13.08 -0.49 -11.47
CA GLN A 41 13.33 0.96 -11.52
C GLN A 41 12.08 1.76 -11.16
N ASN A 42 12.27 2.91 -10.52
CA ASN A 42 11.21 3.86 -10.18
C ASN A 42 9.98 3.22 -9.51
N LEU A 43 10.23 2.40 -8.50
CA LEU A 43 9.21 1.58 -7.86
C LEU A 43 8.31 2.38 -6.92
N THR A 44 7.03 2.03 -6.95
CA THR A 44 5.95 2.63 -6.17
C THR A 44 5.10 1.54 -5.50
N CYS A 45 4.21 1.96 -4.60
CA CYS A 45 3.20 1.12 -3.97
C CYS A 45 1.87 1.42 -4.67
N SER A 46 1.47 0.53 -5.59
CA SER A 46 0.22 0.64 -6.33
C SER A 46 -0.92 0.04 -5.53
N HIS A 47 -2.07 0.72 -5.53
CA HIS A 47 -3.26 0.28 -4.80
C HIS A 47 -4.32 -0.26 -5.74
N LEU A 48 -4.73 -1.52 -5.59
CA LEU A 48 -5.79 -2.14 -6.41
C LEU A 48 -7.12 -1.38 -6.30
N PHE A 49 -7.46 -0.93 -5.10
CA PHE A 49 -8.54 0.01 -4.85
C PHE A 49 -7.99 1.29 -4.25
N SER A 50 -8.43 2.43 -4.80
CA SER A 50 -7.95 3.78 -4.48
C SER A 50 -7.72 4.03 -2.99
N ARG A 51 -6.60 4.69 -2.69
CA ARG A 51 -6.20 5.15 -1.34
C ARG A 51 -7.26 6.01 -0.64
N ARG A 52 -8.28 6.53 -1.34
CA ARG A 52 -9.42 7.24 -0.72
C ARG A 52 -10.22 6.35 0.23
N PHE A 53 -10.18 5.03 0.04
CA PHE A 53 -10.88 4.06 0.87
C PHE A 53 -10.02 3.67 2.06
N TYR A 54 -10.26 4.30 3.21
CA TYR A 54 -9.49 4.03 4.44
C TYR A 54 -9.60 2.58 4.93
N ALA A 55 -10.67 1.88 4.60
CA ALA A 55 -10.84 0.46 4.94
C ALA A 55 -9.78 -0.46 4.31
N THR A 56 -9.17 -0.04 3.19
CA THR A 56 -8.17 -0.82 2.44
C THR A 56 -6.89 -0.04 2.11
N ARG A 57 -6.77 1.24 2.52
CA ARG A 57 -5.60 2.09 2.18
C ARG A 57 -4.26 1.49 2.62
N TRP A 58 -4.23 0.88 3.79
CA TRP A 58 -3.03 0.23 4.34
C TRP A 58 -3.28 -1.26 4.56
N ASP A 59 -4.05 -1.87 3.65
CA ASP A 59 -4.28 -3.31 3.58
C ASP A 59 -3.30 -3.92 2.59
N GLU A 60 -2.54 -4.90 3.03
CA GLU A 60 -1.51 -5.58 2.24
C GLU A 60 -2.07 -6.33 1.02
N MET A 61 -3.33 -6.76 1.07
CA MET A 61 -4.03 -7.36 -0.07
C MET A 61 -4.42 -6.31 -1.12
N ASN A 62 -4.50 -5.04 -0.71
CA ASN A 62 -4.88 -3.95 -1.60
C ASN A 62 -3.68 -3.27 -2.26
N ALA A 63 -2.45 -3.70 -1.99
CA ALA A 63 -1.27 -3.00 -2.46
C ALA A 63 -0.12 -3.92 -2.87
N TYR A 64 0.52 -3.57 -3.99
CA TYR A 64 1.66 -4.29 -4.54
C TYR A 64 2.69 -3.32 -5.12
N CYS A 65 3.92 -3.79 -5.23
CA CYS A 65 4.99 -3.06 -5.89
C CYS A 65 4.75 -3.05 -7.41
N GLN A 66 4.74 -1.85 -8.01
CA GLN A 66 4.85 -1.68 -9.46
C GLN A 66 5.78 -0.50 -9.78
N SER A 67 6.28 -0.42 -11.00
CA SER A 67 6.95 0.80 -11.46
C SER A 67 5.96 1.97 -11.51
N ALA A 68 6.48 3.21 -11.46
CA ALA A 68 5.66 4.41 -11.55
C ALA A 68 4.81 4.45 -12.84
N ALA A 69 5.36 3.99 -13.96
CA ALA A 69 4.65 3.94 -15.24
C ALA A 69 3.45 2.98 -15.20
N GLU A 70 3.63 1.78 -14.61
CA GLU A 70 2.55 0.81 -14.46
C GLU A 70 1.50 1.28 -13.44
N ASN A 71 1.91 1.96 -12.37
CA ASN A 71 0.97 2.53 -11.40
C ASN A 71 0.12 3.64 -12.04
N GLU A 72 0.72 4.47 -12.89
CA GLU A 72 -0.02 5.49 -13.64
C GLU A 72 -0.95 4.86 -14.71
N GLU A 73 -0.50 3.79 -15.38
CA GLU A 73 -1.34 3.01 -16.29
C GLU A 73 -2.53 2.41 -15.56
N HIS A 74 -2.32 1.84 -14.37
CA HIS A 74 -3.35 1.24 -13.53
C HIS A 74 -4.50 2.21 -13.22
N ASP A 75 -4.22 3.50 -12.98
CA ASP A 75 -5.27 4.50 -12.78
C ASP A 75 -6.20 4.64 -14.01
N ARG A 76 -5.75 4.26 -15.20
CA ARG A 76 -6.53 4.25 -16.46
C ARG A 76 -7.07 2.87 -16.83
N ASP A 77 -6.24 1.84 -16.70
CA ASP A 77 -6.53 0.44 -16.99
C ASP A 77 -5.99 -0.47 -15.88
N PRO A 78 -6.85 -0.90 -14.93
CA PRO A 78 -6.44 -1.74 -13.81
C PRO A 78 -6.21 -3.21 -14.18
N GLY A 79 -6.43 -3.60 -15.44
CA GLY A 79 -6.49 -5.01 -15.87
C GLY A 79 -5.28 -5.85 -15.43
N LYS A 80 -4.06 -5.33 -15.61
CA LYS A 80 -2.83 -6.06 -15.26
C LYS A 80 -2.76 -6.42 -13.78
N LEU A 81 -3.05 -5.46 -12.88
CA LEU A 81 -2.98 -5.70 -11.45
C LEU A 81 -4.17 -6.52 -10.94
N ILE A 82 -5.36 -6.35 -11.54
CA ILE A 82 -6.52 -7.21 -11.25
C ILE A 82 -6.22 -8.66 -11.62
N CYS A 83 -5.70 -8.92 -12.82
CA CYS A 83 -5.33 -10.27 -13.26
C CYS A 83 -4.28 -10.90 -12.33
N TYR A 84 -3.25 -10.13 -11.95
CA TYR A 84 -2.26 -10.58 -10.98
C TYR A 84 -2.91 -10.97 -9.64
N PHE A 85 -3.77 -10.11 -9.08
CA PHE A 85 -4.47 -10.36 -7.83
C PHE A 85 -5.34 -11.63 -7.90
N ILE A 86 -6.15 -11.76 -8.95
CA ILE A 86 -7.06 -12.91 -9.12
C ILE A 86 -6.26 -14.21 -9.31
N THR A 87 -5.14 -14.16 -10.03
CA THR A 87 -4.26 -15.32 -10.19
C THR A 87 -3.70 -15.80 -8.85
N LEU A 88 -3.35 -14.86 -7.97
CA LEU A 88 -2.73 -15.18 -6.67
C LEU A 88 -3.76 -15.56 -5.58
N HIS A 89 -4.93 -14.93 -5.59
CA HIS A 89 -5.88 -14.98 -4.48
C HIS A 89 -7.29 -15.46 -4.87
N GLY A 90 -7.61 -15.56 -6.15
CA GLY A 90 -8.92 -15.93 -6.67
C GLY A 90 -9.92 -14.77 -6.72
N GLU A 91 -11.01 -14.98 -7.45
CA GLU A 91 -12.06 -13.98 -7.65
C GLU A 91 -12.83 -13.65 -6.37
N ASP A 92 -13.05 -14.62 -5.48
CA ASP A 92 -13.81 -14.41 -4.26
C ASP A 92 -13.05 -13.49 -3.30
N ALA A 93 -11.73 -13.61 -3.24
CA ALA A 93 -10.89 -12.66 -2.51
C ALA A 93 -10.99 -11.25 -3.11
N TYR A 94 -11.07 -11.13 -4.44
CA TYR A 94 -11.21 -9.84 -5.11
C TYR A 94 -12.55 -9.19 -4.76
N LYS A 95 -13.65 -9.96 -4.83
CA LYS A 95 -15.00 -9.51 -4.43
C LYS A 95 -15.03 -9.10 -2.96
N ALA A 96 -14.43 -9.89 -2.07
CA ALA A 96 -14.34 -9.57 -0.64
C ALA A 96 -13.56 -8.26 -0.40
N LEU A 97 -12.43 -8.08 -1.07
CA LEU A 97 -11.62 -6.86 -0.95
C LEU A 97 -12.34 -5.63 -1.52
N TYR A 98 -13.08 -5.80 -2.63
CA TYR A 98 -13.95 -4.75 -3.18
C TYR A 98 -15.01 -4.33 -2.16
N LEU A 99 -15.76 -5.28 -1.59
CA LEU A 99 -16.79 -5.01 -0.57
C LEU A 99 -16.17 -4.31 0.65
N LYS A 100 -15.00 -4.77 1.11
CA LYS A 100 -14.24 -4.12 2.19
C LYS A 100 -13.90 -2.67 1.85
N SER A 101 -13.45 -2.37 0.63
CA SER A 101 -13.13 -0.99 0.20
C SER A 101 -14.34 -0.06 0.30
N ARG A 102 -15.57 -0.59 0.13
CA ARG A 102 -16.84 0.15 0.15
C ARG A 102 -17.51 0.22 1.52
N SER A 103 -17.03 -0.53 2.51
CA SER A 103 -17.61 -0.59 3.86
C SER A 103 -17.64 0.76 4.61
N GLY A 104 -16.80 1.73 4.24
CA GLY A 104 -16.78 3.06 4.86
C GLY A 104 -16.34 3.02 6.32
N VAL A 105 -15.03 2.97 6.58
CA VAL A 105 -14.47 2.98 7.94
C VAL A 105 -14.06 4.39 8.37
N LYS A 106 -14.41 4.76 9.61
CA LYS A 106 -13.85 5.93 10.28
C LYS A 106 -12.59 5.52 11.03
N ILE A 107 -11.47 6.17 10.74
CA ILE A 107 -10.21 5.96 11.44
C ILE A 107 -9.76 7.26 12.12
N THR A 108 -9.41 7.16 13.39
CA THR A 108 -8.86 8.24 14.21
C THR A 108 -7.43 8.56 13.81
N THR A 109 -6.92 9.70 14.27
CA THR A 109 -5.51 10.07 14.02
C THR A 109 -4.55 9.16 14.78
N GLU A 110 -4.95 8.63 15.94
CA GLU A 110 -4.10 7.75 16.74
C GLU A 110 -3.95 6.37 16.09
N GLU A 111 -5.03 5.78 15.58
CA GLU A 111 -4.97 4.54 14.81
C GLU A 111 -4.06 4.67 13.58
N ILE A 112 -4.06 5.83 12.89
CA ILE A 112 -3.14 6.07 11.77
C ILE A 112 -1.67 6.07 12.25
N ARG A 113 -1.38 6.63 13.44
CA ARG A 113 -0.02 6.57 14.01
C ARG A 113 0.37 5.14 14.37
N THR A 114 -0.56 4.36 14.91
CA THR A 114 -0.35 2.92 15.17
C THR A 114 -0.04 2.17 13.87
N ILE A 115 -0.76 2.45 12.77
CA ILE A 115 -0.47 1.89 11.44
C ILE A 115 0.94 2.26 10.99
N ALA A 116 1.35 3.54 11.13
CA ALA A 116 2.69 3.97 10.77
C ALA A 116 3.78 3.24 11.57
N GLN A 117 3.58 3.07 12.88
CA GLN A 117 4.51 2.33 13.75
C GLN A 117 4.56 0.84 13.40
N TYR A 118 3.41 0.24 13.11
CA TYR A 118 3.29 -1.16 12.71
C TYR A 118 4.08 -1.44 11.44
N TYR A 119 3.86 -0.67 10.38
CA TYR A 119 4.57 -0.88 9.11
C TYR A 119 6.04 -0.49 9.16
N ARG A 120 6.42 0.46 10.01
CA ARG A 120 7.83 0.73 10.30
C ARG A 120 8.52 -0.51 10.85
N LYS A 121 7.92 -1.13 11.88
CA LYS A 121 8.47 -2.36 12.48
C LYS A 121 8.54 -3.51 11.48
N LYS A 122 7.50 -3.72 10.65
CA LYS A 122 7.53 -4.74 9.59
C LYS A 122 8.64 -4.49 8.58
N TYR A 123 8.83 -3.24 8.16
CA TYR A 123 9.90 -2.86 7.24
C TYR A 123 11.30 -3.09 7.85
N GLU A 124 11.51 -2.69 9.11
CA GLU A 124 12.76 -2.91 9.84
C GLU A 124 13.06 -4.41 9.99
N ALA A 125 12.05 -5.22 10.33
CA ALA A 125 12.19 -6.66 10.48
C ALA A 125 12.60 -7.37 9.18
N ILE A 126 11.91 -7.09 8.06
CA ILE A 126 12.27 -7.70 6.76
C ILE A 126 13.63 -7.20 6.23
N THR A 127 14.02 -5.97 6.57
CA THR A 127 15.34 -5.43 6.22
C THR A 127 16.44 -6.16 6.98
N GLN A 128 16.24 -6.39 8.28
CA GLN A 128 17.20 -7.14 9.11
C GLN A 128 17.32 -8.58 8.63
N GLN A 129 16.20 -9.26 8.36
CA GLN A 129 16.20 -10.64 7.84
C GLN A 129 17.00 -10.75 6.53
N ASN A 130 16.84 -9.78 5.63
CA ASN A 130 17.60 -9.76 4.38
C ASN A 130 19.10 -9.53 4.64
N HIS A 131 19.45 -8.61 5.56
CA HIS A 131 20.84 -8.38 5.94
C HIS A 131 21.49 -9.65 6.53
N ASP A 132 20.78 -10.35 7.42
CA ASP A 132 21.29 -11.56 8.07
C ASP A 132 21.46 -12.72 7.07
N PHE A 133 20.59 -12.83 6.07
CA PHE A 133 20.71 -13.85 5.03
C PHE A 133 21.92 -13.62 4.11
N PHE A 134 22.16 -12.37 3.67
CA PHE A 134 23.26 -12.05 2.76
C PHE A 134 24.60 -11.80 3.45
N GLY A 135 24.60 -11.47 4.76
CA GLY A 135 25.83 -11.23 5.53
C GLY A 135 26.53 -12.49 6.04
N VAL A 136 25.95 -13.67 5.80
CA VAL A 136 26.49 -14.99 6.20
C VAL A 136 27.11 -15.73 4.99
N LEU A 137 26.97 -15.21 3.77
CA LEU A 137 27.61 -15.68 2.54
C LEU A 137 28.88 -14.87 2.24
#